data_AF-A0A975YEB4-F1
#
_entry.id   AF-A0A975YEB4-F1
#
_cell.length_a   1.000
_cell.length_b   1.000
_cell.length_c   1.000
_cell.angle_alpha   90.00
_cell.angle_beta   90.00
_cell.angle_gamma   90.00
#
_symmetry.space_group_name_H-M   'P 1'
#
loop_
_entity.id
_entity.type
_entity.pdbx_description
1 polymer ?
#
loop_
_entity_poly.entity_id
_entity_poly.type
_entity_poly.pdbx_seq_one_letter_code
_entity_poly.pdbx_strand_id
1 'polypeptide(L)'
;MIDLSRNIRATLADGTVVPHEKRYFGVPLRPRSGPLEGYLVTAYRGGRDPEVQELLARRHDAYVDCLQLAGMRVPETHLRLIDEAGMQRPVIVQKAVPDDMMLVPLIRKAGPKAAIGLLDRVATDVAEFWRRVAQRPERVGLHAQIERFAMDETGPLFLDTFPPLIAYSRNEMGQLIQRFADNGLLRGLGKVLPGRLRDMQDRWYTPAGSIQTLIEGALRQRPNDAEEILEWADKFAATRLEGPWRNAVQAQLARHARAAKLGVGRWNGIAGRDRPHA
;
A
#
# COMPACT_ATOMS: atom_id res chain seq x y z
N MET A 1 9.18 0.98 -26.85
CA MET A 1 8.60 -0.24 -26.25
C MET A 1 7.63 -0.86 -27.21
N ILE A 2 7.89 -2.10 -27.63
CA ILE A 2 6.95 -2.96 -28.36
C ILE A 2 5.60 -2.94 -27.63
N ASP A 3 4.50 -2.78 -28.38
CA ASP A 3 3.11 -2.55 -27.95
C ASP A 3 2.74 -3.23 -26.61
N LEU A 4 2.88 -2.49 -25.50
CA LEU A 4 2.65 -3.00 -24.13
C LEU A 4 1.23 -3.56 -23.98
N SER A 5 0.24 -2.95 -24.65
CA SER A 5 -1.14 -3.43 -24.63
C SER A 5 -1.29 -4.79 -25.31
N ARG A 6 -0.56 -5.04 -26.41
CA ARG A 6 -0.49 -6.36 -27.04
C ARG A 6 0.15 -7.40 -26.11
N ASN A 7 1.26 -7.04 -25.47
CA ASN A 7 1.94 -7.94 -24.54
C ASN A 7 1.05 -8.29 -23.33
N ILE A 8 0.32 -7.32 -22.79
CA ILE A 8 -0.66 -7.55 -21.71
C ILE A 8 -1.74 -8.53 -22.17
N ARG A 9 -2.35 -8.32 -23.34
CA ARG A 9 -3.39 -9.24 -23.86
C ARG A 9 -2.87 -10.66 -24.00
N ALA A 10 -1.66 -10.82 -24.56
CA ALA A 10 -1.03 -12.13 -24.70
C ALA A 10 -0.81 -12.79 -23.33
N THR A 11 -0.29 -12.06 -22.35
CA THR A 11 -0.07 -12.56 -20.99
C THR A 11 -1.36 -12.91 -20.26
N LEU A 12 -2.42 -12.12 -20.40
CA LEU A 12 -3.71 -12.43 -19.75
C LEU A 12 -4.44 -13.61 -20.38
N ALA A 13 -4.15 -13.93 -21.65
CA ALA A 13 -4.65 -15.12 -22.33
C ALA A 13 -3.80 -16.38 -22.07
N ASP A 14 -2.58 -16.22 -21.55
CA ASP A 14 -1.65 -17.30 -21.27
C ASP A 14 -1.96 -17.98 -19.92
N GLY A 15 -2.27 -19.28 -19.96
CA GLY A 15 -2.61 -20.09 -18.79
C GLY A 15 -1.45 -20.45 -17.86
N THR A 16 -0.21 -20.04 -18.17
CA THR A 16 0.98 -20.32 -17.35
C THR A 16 1.23 -19.31 -16.21
N VAL A 17 0.32 -18.36 -16.07
CA VAL A 17 0.36 -17.31 -15.07
C VAL A 17 0.06 -17.84 -13.66
N VAL A 18 0.92 -17.50 -12.70
CA VAL A 18 0.73 -17.88 -11.30
C VAL A 18 0.19 -16.70 -10.48
N PRO A 19 -0.87 -16.88 -9.68
CA PRO A 19 -1.31 -15.90 -8.68
C PRO A 19 -0.18 -15.56 -7.70
N HIS A 20 0.10 -14.28 -7.53
CA HIS A 20 0.93 -13.76 -6.46
C HIS A 20 0.00 -13.19 -5.37
N GLU A 21 0.41 -13.29 -4.09
CA GLU A 21 -0.40 -12.99 -2.89
C GLU A 21 -1.55 -11.98 -3.10
N LYS A 22 -2.77 -12.40 -2.73
CA LYS A 22 -4.00 -11.64 -2.95
C LYS A 22 -3.92 -10.25 -2.32
N ARG A 23 -4.13 -9.21 -3.15
CA ARG A 23 -4.24 -7.83 -2.68
C ARG A 23 -5.71 -7.49 -2.38
N TYR A 24 -5.94 -6.32 -1.80
CA TYR A 24 -7.30 -5.79 -1.58
C TYR A 24 -8.06 -5.54 -2.90
N PHE A 25 -7.32 -5.32 -3.99
CA PHE A 25 -7.81 -5.08 -5.33
C PHE A 25 -7.05 -5.95 -6.32
N GLY A 26 -7.75 -6.88 -6.96
CA GLY A 26 -7.17 -7.78 -7.95
C GLY A 26 -6.18 -8.81 -7.38
N VAL A 27 -5.82 -9.74 -8.25
CA VAL A 27 -4.78 -10.74 -7.99
C VAL A 27 -3.61 -10.44 -8.92
N PRO A 28 -2.45 -10.03 -8.39
CA PRO A 28 -1.26 -9.88 -9.21
C PRO A 28 -0.84 -11.23 -9.81
N LEU A 29 -0.39 -11.19 -11.05
CA LEU A 29 -0.06 -12.33 -11.88
C LEU A 29 1.41 -12.24 -12.25
N ARG A 30 2.16 -13.34 -12.10
CA ARG A 30 3.59 -13.39 -12.46
C ARG A 30 3.78 -14.22 -13.74
N PRO A 31 4.04 -13.59 -14.90
CA PRO A 31 4.35 -14.31 -16.13
C PRO A 31 5.70 -15.04 -16.00
N ARG A 32 5.76 -16.29 -16.46
CA ARG A 32 6.97 -17.12 -16.40
C ARG A 32 7.84 -17.07 -17.66
N SER A 33 7.32 -16.50 -18.74
CA SER A 33 8.02 -16.36 -20.01
C SER A 33 7.42 -15.22 -20.84
N GLY A 34 8.07 -14.89 -21.95
CA GLY A 34 7.59 -13.90 -22.91
C GLY A 34 7.92 -12.46 -22.53
N PRO A 35 7.34 -11.47 -23.25
CA PRO A 35 7.78 -10.07 -23.15
C PRO A 35 7.57 -9.41 -21.78
N LEU A 36 6.70 -9.98 -20.93
CA LEU A 36 6.43 -9.49 -19.57
C LEU A 36 7.05 -10.39 -18.48
N GLU A 37 8.00 -11.26 -18.85
CA GLU A 37 8.81 -11.98 -17.87
C GLU A 37 9.55 -10.98 -16.95
N GLY A 38 9.53 -11.25 -15.64
CA GLY A 38 10.10 -10.35 -14.64
C GLY A 38 9.22 -9.13 -14.29
N TYR A 39 7.94 -9.14 -14.70
CA TYR A 39 6.93 -8.18 -14.25
C TYR A 39 5.81 -8.87 -13.45
N LEU A 40 5.07 -8.09 -12.68
CA LEU A 40 3.77 -8.42 -12.12
C LEU A 40 2.69 -7.72 -12.94
N VAL A 41 1.67 -8.45 -13.34
CA VAL A 41 0.51 -7.96 -14.09
C VAL A 41 -0.71 -8.05 -13.19
N THR A 42 -1.35 -6.94 -12.84
CA THR A 42 -2.56 -6.94 -12.01
C THR A 42 -3.72 -6.38 -12.81
N ALA A 43 -4.65 -7.25 -13.18
CA ALA A 43 -5.81 -6.87 -13.98
C ALA A 43 -7.03 -6.66 -13.08
N TYR A 44 -7.46 -5.41 -12.96
CA TYR A 44 -8.57 -5.01 -12.10
C TYR A 44 -9.92 -5.20 -12.79
N ARG A 45 -11.00 -4.93 -12.06
CA ARG A 45 -12.35 -5.00 -12.61
C ARG A 45 -12.55 -3.94 -13.70
N GLY A 46 -12.99 -4.37 -14.89
CA GLY A 46 -13.32 -3.46 -15.99
C GLY A 46 -14.66 -2.74 -15.81
N GLY A 47 -14.95 -1.81 -16.73
CA GLY A 47 -16.23 -1.10 -16.80
C GLY A 47 -16.52 -0.58 -18.20
N ARG A 48 -17.79 -0.22 -18.45
CA ARG A 48 -18.28 0.28 -19.75
C ARG A 48 -18.21 1.80 -19.91
N ASP A 49 -17.86 2.51 -18.84
CA ASP A 49 -17.76 3.97 -18.80
C ASP A 49 -16.30 4.36 -19.08
N PRO A 50 -15.96 4.82 -20.30
CA PRO A 50 -14.59 5.10 -20.69
C PRO A 50 -14.03 6.30 -19.95
N GLU A 51 -14.84 7.32 -19.66
CA GLU A 51 -14.39 8.54 -18.97
C GLU A 51 -13.84 8.23 -17.59
N VAL A 52 -14.52 7.33 -16.84
CA VAL A 52 -14.03 6.89 -15.53
C VAL A 52 -12.73 6.10 -15.63
N GLN A 53 -12.57 5.27 -16.66
CA GLN A 53 -11.36 4.45 -16.83
C GLN A 53 -10.18 5.29 -17.27
N GLU A 54 -10.39 6.24 -18.18
CA GLU A 54 -9.38 7.20 -18.61
C GLU A 54 -8.97 8.13 -17.46
N LEU A 55 -9.92 8.61 -16.65
CA LEU A 55 -9.60 9.40 -15.46
C LEU A 55 -8.76 8.61 -14.47
N LEU A 56 -9.06 7.33 -14.26
CA LEU A 56 -8.27 6.43 -13.42
C LEU A 56 -6.84 6.28 -13.94
N ALA A 57 -6.67 6.06 -15.25
CA ALA A 57 -5.35 5.95 -15.88
C ALA A 57 -4.53 7.24 -15.72
N ARG A 58 -5.13 8.40 -16.02
CA ARG A 58 -4.47 9.71 -15.84
C ARG A 58 -4.08 9.98 -14.39
N ARG A 59 -4.95 9.64 -13.43
CA ARG A 59 -4.65 9.80 -12.00
C ARG A 59 -3.59 8.79 -11.53
N HIS A 60 -3.48 7.62 -12.15
CA HIS A 60 -2.40 6.67 -11.86
C HIS A 60 -1.04 7.19 -12.31
N ASP A 61 -0.92 7.68 -13.55
CA ASP A 61 0.32 8.29 -14.05
C ASP A 61 0.73 9.48 -13.16
N ALA A 62 -0.21 10.39 -12.87
CA ALA A 62 0.04 11.52 -11.98
C ALA A 62 0.44 11.10 -10.55
N TYR A 63 -0.06 9.97 -10.05
CA TYR A 63 0.30 9.47 -8.73
C TYR A 63 1.71 8.90 -8.71
N VAL A 64 2.11 8.14 -9.73
CA VAL A 64 3.48 7.63 -9.87
C VAL A 64 4.47 8.79 -9.97
N ASP A 65 4.17 9.81 -10.79
CA ASP A 65 4.98 11.02 -10.89
C ASP A 65 5.08 11.76 -9.55
N CYS A 66 3.95 11.91 -8.84
CA CYS A 66 3.93 12.54 -7.52
C CYS A 66 4.79 11.78 -6.50
N LEU A 67 4.74 10.45 -6.49
CA LEU A 67 5.57 9.62 -5.61
C LEU A 67 7.06 9.86 -5.90
N GLN A 68 7.45 9.79 -7.17
CA GLN A 68 8.85 9.98 -7.59
C GLN A 68 9.37 11.39 -7.27
N LEU A 69 8.58 12.44 -7.55
CA LEU A 69 8.92 13.82 -7.20
C LEU A 69 9.02 14.03 -5.68
N ALA A 70 8.19 13.32 -4.92
CA ALA A 70 8.28 13.27 -3.46
C ALA A 70 9.43 12.37 -2.94
N GLY A 71 10.31 11.88 -3.82
CA GLY A 71 11.47 11.07 -3.45
C GLY A 71 11.17 9.61 -3.15
N MET A 72 9.93 9.17 -3.32
CA MET A 72 9.57 7.75 -3.20
C MET A 72 10.04 7.01 -4.43
N ARG A 73 10.89 6.01 -4.22
CA ARG A 73 11.30 5.10 -5.28
C ARG A 73 10.17 4.11 -5.55
N VAL A 74 9.79 3.98 -6.81
CA VAL A 74 8.77 3.05 -7.28
C VAL A 74 9.39 2.24 -8.42
N PRO A 75 9.23 0.90 -8.46
CA PRO A 75 9.64 0.11 -9.62
C PRO A 75 8.96 0.63 -10.89
N GLU A 76 9.51 0.32 -12.07
CA GLU A 76 8.85 0.64 -13.34
C GLU A 76 7.40 0.13 -13.30
N THR A 77 6.43 1.05 -13.38
CA THR A 77 5.02 0.76 -13.17
C THR A 77 4.19 1.54 -14.19
N HIS A 78 3.30 0.84 -14.89
CA HIS A 78 2.43 1.41 -15.92
C HIS A 78 1.01 0.90 -15.72
N LEU A 79 0.01 1.79 -15.79
CA LEU A 79 -1.38 1.38 -15.97
C LEU A 79 -1.76 1.47 -17.46
N ARG A 80 -2.40 0.43 -17.99
CA ARG A 80 -2.97 0.41 -19.34
C ARG A 80 -4.43 -0.01 -19.29
N LEU A 81 -5.24 0.62 -20.12
CA LEU A 81 -6.61 0.21 -20.36
C LEU A 81 -6.62 -0.79 -21.51
N ILE A 82 -7.14 -1.98 -21.24
CA ILE A 82 -7.30 -3.05 -22.23
C ILE A 82 -8.78 -3.13 -22.60
N ASP A 83 -9.09 -2.87 -23.86
CA ASP A 83 -10.42 -3.07 -24.41
C ASP A 83 -10.70 -4.56 -24.66
N GLU A 84 -11.77 -5.06 -24.03
CA GLU A 84 -12.30 -6.41 -24.19
C GLU A 84 -13.83 -6.34 -24.25
N ALA A 85 -14.42 -6.72 -25.40
CA ALA A 85 -15.88 -6.80 -25.60
C ALA A 85 -16.67 -5.53 -25.17
N GLY A 86 -16.15 -4.35 -25.51
CA GLY A 86 -16.78 -3.06 -25.18
C GLY A 86 -16.66 -2.66 -23.69
N MET A 87 -15.79 -3.33 -22.94
CA MET A 87 -15.39 -2.92 -21.59
C MET A 87 -13.91 -2.57 -21.56
N GLN A 88 -13.58 -1.49 -20.86
CA GLN A 88 -12.21 -1.11 -20.57
C GLN A 88 -11.78 -1.70 -19.23
N ARG A 89 -10.72 -2.51 -19.27
CA ARG A 89 -10.13 -3.15 -18.11
C ARG A 89 -8.81 -2.47 -17.75
N PRO A 90 -8.68 -1.84 -16.57
CA PRO A 90 -7.40 -1.32 -16.13
C PRO A 90 -6.48 -2.48 -15.71
N VAL A 91 -5.24 -2.43 -16.21
CA VAL A 91 -4.19 -3.42 -15.92
C VAL A 91 -2.93 -2.67 -15.53
N ILE A 92 -2.39 -2.96 -14.35
CA ILE A 92 -1.08 -2.48 -13.94
C ILE A 92 -0.02 -3.51 -14.31
N VAL A 93 1.04 -3.06 -14.97
CA VAL A 93 2.27 -3.81 -15.21
C VAL A 93 3.38 -3.15 -14.39
N GLN A 94 3.93 -3.87 -13.42
CA GLN A 94 4.96 -3.37 -12.51
C GLN A 94 6.18 -4.31 -12.55
N LYS A 95 7.40 -3.77 -12.59
CA LYS A 95 8.62 -4.57 -12.50
C LYS A 95 8.59 -5.39 -11.21
N ALA A 96 8.73 -6.71 -11.33
CA ALA A 96 8.68 -7.59 -10.17
C ALA A 96 9.91 -7.36 -9.30
N VAL A 97 9.70 -7.38 -7.98
CA VAL A 97 10.75 -7.35 -6.99
C VAL A 97 10.94 -8.77 -6.44
N PRO A 98 12.18 -9.26 -6.28
CA PRO A 98 12.45 -10.53 -5.62
C PRO A 98 11.84 -10.62 -4.21
N ASP A 99 11.27 -11.79 -3.89
CA ASP A 99 10.53 -12.00 -2.64
C ASP A 99 11.44 -11.83 -1.39
N ASP A 100 12.74 -12.11 -1.52
CA ASP A 100 13.73 -11.93 -0.45
C ASP A 100 14.11 -10.47 -0.20
N MET A 101 13.78 -9.57 -1.12
CA MET A 101 13.91 -8.11 -0.96
C MET A 101 12.66 -7.48 -0.32
N MET A 102 11.56 -8.22 -0.20
CA MET A 102 10.33 -7.71 0.43
C MET A 102 10.57 -7.41 1.91
N LEU A 103 10.03 -6.27 2.39
CA LEU A 103 10.33 -5.78 3.73
C LEU A 103 9.88 -6.75 4.83
N VAL A 104 8.73 -7.42 4.66
CA VAL A 104 8.22 -8.37 5.67
C VAL A 104 9.16 -9.58 5.86
N PRO A 105 9.56 -10.30 4.81
CA PRO A 105 10.61 -11.32 4.91
C PRO A 105 11.91 -10.81 5.55
N LEU A 106 12.38 -9.62 5.17
CA LEU A 106 13.60 -9.03 5.73
C LEU A 106 13.46 -8.75 7.24
N ILE A 107 12.37 -8.11 7.66
CA ILE A 107 12.08 -7.83 9.07
C ILE A 107 11.98 -9.13 9.88
N ARG A 108 11.33 -10.18 9.35
CA ARG A 108 11.19 -11.47 10.05
C ARG A 108 12.54 -12.18 10.24
N LYS A 109 13.42 -12.15 9.23
CA LYS A 109 14.73 -12.82 9.27
C LYS A 109 15.77 -12.04 10.10
N ALA A 110 15.66 -10.72 10.15
CA ALA A 110 16.61 -9.86 10.84
C ALA A 110 16.60 -10.05 12.37
N GLY A 111 17.73 -9.79 13.03
CA GLY A 111 17.76 -9.56 14.48
C GLY A 111 17.09 -8.22 14.85
N PRO A 112 16.72 -8.00 16.13
CA PRO A 112 15.92 -6.84 16.55
C PRO A 112 16.47 -5.49 16.06
N LYS A 113 17.77 -5.23 16.28
CA LYS A 113 18.44 -4.01 15.84
C LYS A 113 18.40 -3.79 14.33
N ALA A 114 18.59 -4.85 13.54
CA ALA A 114 18.56 -4.78 12.09
C ALA A 114 17.12 -4.57 11.57
N ALA A 115 16.12 -5.22 12.20
CA ALA A 115 14.71 -5.01 11.88
C ALA A 115 14.29 -3.56 12.13
N ILE A 116 14.70 -2.97 13.26
CA ILE A 116 14.47 -1.55 13.56
C ILE A 116 15.16 -0.65 12.53
N GLY A 117 16.39 -0.97 12.12
CA GLY A 117 17.10 -0.22 11.07
C GLY A 117 16.38 -0.24 9.71
N LEU A 118 15.74 -1.35 9.34
CA LEU A 118 14.91 -1.44 8.15
C LEU A 118 13.65 -0.57 8.26
N LEU A 119 12.98 -0.59 9.43
CA LEU A 119 11.81 0.25 9.71
C LEU A 119 12.16 1.73 9.70
N ASP A 120 13.31 2.12 10.25
CA ASP A 120 13.78 3.51 10.30
C ASP A 120 13.96 4.11 8.91
N ARG A 121 14.55 3.34 7.99
CA ARG A 121 14.71 3.75 6.58
C ARG A 121 13.35 4.00 5.92
N VAL A 122 12.42 3.05 6.05
CA VAL A 122 11.08 3.17 5.44
C VAL A 122 10.28 4.30 6.07
N ALA A 123 10.32 4.44 7.40
CA ALA A 123 9.63 5.51 8.11
C ALA A 123 10.20 6.89 7.74
N THR A 124 11.52 6.99 7.54
CA THR A 124 12.18 8.22 7.08
C THR A 124 11.68 8.62 5.70
N ASP A 125 11.65 7.69 4.73
CA ASP A 125 11.11 7.97 3.40
C ASP A 125 9.65 8.42 3.49
N VAL A 126 8.83 7.74 4.30
CA VAL A 126 7.41 8.12 4.51
C VAL A 126 7.28 9.53 5.08
N ALA A 127 8.09 9.90 6.08
CA ALA A 127 8.09 11.24 6.63
C ALA A 127 8.51 12.30 5.58
N GLU A 128 9.54 11.99 4.78
CA GLU A 128 10.02 12.86 3.71
C GLU A 128 9.00 13.04 2.59
N PHE A 129 8.29 11.98 2.21
CA PHE A 129 7.16 12.06 1.28
C PHE A 129 6.14 13.08 1.79
N TRP A 130 5.70 12.94 3.04
CA TRP A 130 4.71 13.83 3.64
C TRP A 130 5.18 15.28 3.72
N ARG A 131 6.46 15.51 4.02
CA ARG A 131 7.08 16.84 4.00
C ARG A 131 7.04 17.47 2.60
N ARG A 132 7.32 16.68 1.56
CA ARG A 132 7.38 17.16 0.16
C ARG A 132 6.00 17.38 -0.46
N VAL A 133 4.98 16.62 -0.04
CA VAL A 133 3.61 16.80 -0.56
C VAL A 133 2.76 17.79 0.26
N ALA A 134 3.24 18.27 1.40
CA ALA A 134 2.48 19.12 2.32
C ALA A 134 1.93 20.42 1.69
N GLN A 135 2.61 20.95 0.68
CA GLN A 135 2.23 22.20 -0.01
C GLN A 135 1.48 21.97 -1.33
N ARG A 136 1.18 20.71 -1.68
CA ARG A 136 0.42 20.43 -2.90
C ARG A 136 -1.05 20.83 -2.70
N PRO A 137 -1.67 21.49 -3.69
CA PRO A 137 -3.07 21.90 -3.59
C PRO A 137 -4.03 20.71 -3.67
N GLU A 138 -3.68 19.66 -4.40
CA GLU A 138 -4.46 18.45 -4.47
C GLU A 138 -4.23 17.52 -3.27
N ARG A 139 -5.26 16.75 -2.94
CA ARG A 139 -5.19 15.74 -1.90
C ARG A 139 -4.34 14.55 -2.36
N VAL A 140 -3.27 14.25 -1.63
CA VAL A 140 -2.37 13.11 -1.85
C VAL A 140 -2.35 12.19 -0.62
N GLY A 141 -2.31 10.88 -0.83
CA GLY A 141 -2.19 9.86 0.21
C GLY A 141 -1.08 8.85 -0.07
N LEU A 142 -0.89 7.92 0.88
CA LEU A 142 0.09 6.84 0.82
C LEU A 142 -0.41 5.59 1.58
N HIS A 143 -0.25 4.40 0.99
CA HIS A 143 -0.50 3.12 1.68
C HIS A 143 0.75 2.63 2.42
N ALA A 144 1.05 3.21 3.58
CA ALA A 144 2.27 2.90 4.33
C ALA A 144 2.23 1.57 5.11
N GLN A 145 1.64 0.53 4.55
CA GLN A 145 1.70 -0.84 5.08
C GLN A 145 3.08 -1.44 4.77
N ILE A 146 3.70 -2.14 5.72
CA ILE A 146 5.04 -2.75 5.52
C ILE A 146 5.05 -3.79 4.39
N GLU A 147 3.90 -4.39 4.08
CA GLU A 147 3.70 -5.31 2.96
C GLU A 147 3.82 -4.62 1.59
N ARG A 148 3.80 -3.28 1.55
CA ARG A 148 3.91 -2.47 0.33
C ARG A 148 5.31 -1.96 0.08
N PHE A 149 6.29 -2.39 0.88
CA PHE A 149 7.67 -1.99 0.72
C PHE A 149 8.57 -3.19 0.44
N ALA A 150 9.58 -2.93 -0.37
CA ALA A 150 10.79 -3.74 -0.47
C ALA A 150 12.01 -2.89 -0.10
N MET A 151 13.16 -3.52 0.03
CA MET A 151 14.43 -2.88 0.30
C MET A 151 15.48 -3.46 -0.67
N ASP A 152 16.13 -2.57 -1.41
CA ASP A 152 17.33 -2.90 -2.18
C ASP A 152 18.57 -2.22 -1.61
N GLU A 153 19.71 -2.39 -2.28
CA GLU A 153 20.99 -1.79 -1.86
C GLU A 153 20.94 -0.26 -1.77
N THR A 154 20.06 0.37 -2.55
CA THR A 154 19.91 1.82 -2.62
C THR A 154 18.82 2.37 -1.69
N GLY A 155 17.97 1.51 -1.12
CA GLY A 155 17.01 1.88 -0.08
C GLY A 155 15.60 1.31 -0.28
N PRO A 156 14.60 1.90 0.39
CA PRO A 156 13.21 1.48 0.27
C PRO A 156 12.68 1.61 -1.16
N LEU A 157 11.83 0.66 -1.56
CA LEU A 157 10.99 0.75 -2.75
C LEU A 157 9.53 0.63 -2.34
N PHE A 158 8.68 1.54 -2.82
CA PHE A 158 7.24 1.51 -2.62
C PHE A 158 6.55 0.80 -3.78
N LEU A 159 5.65 -0.14 -3.46
CA LEU A 159 5.09 -1.10 -4.43
C LEU A 159 3.58 -0.94 -4.67
N ASP A 160 2.93 0.01 -4.01
CA ASP A 160 1.46 0.14 -4.03
C ASP A 160 0.95 1.42 -4.67
N THR A 161 0.76 1.37 -5.98
CA THR A 161 0.26 2.51 -6.76
C THR A 161 -1.26 2.48 -6.96
N PHE A 162 -2.00 1.55 -6.33
CA PHE A 162 -3.43 1.35 -6.60
C PHE A 162 -4.30 1.13 -5.34
N PRO A 163 -5.47 1.82 -5.24
CA PRO A 163 -5.91 2.92 -6.10
C PRO A 163 -4.94 4.11 -6.06
N PRO A 164 -4.87 4.92 -7.13
CA PRO A 164 -4.05 6.11 -7.11
C PRO A 164 -4.60 7.12 -6.10
N LEU A 165 -3.80 7.45 -5.08
CA LEU A 165 -4.23 8.28 -3.95
C LEU A 165 -3.98 9.76 -4.22
N ILE A 166 -4.35 10.26 -5.40
CA ILE A 166 -4.14 11.65 -5.80
C ILE A 166 -5.40 12.26 -6.40
N ALA A 167 -5.70 13.51 -6.03
CA ALA A 167 -6.76 14.32 -6.60
C ALA A 167 -8.18 13.72 -6.50
N TYR A 168 -8.39 12.74 -5.63
CA TYR A 168 -9.72 12.24 -5.26
C TYR A 168 -10.18 12.94 -3.97
N SER A 169 -11.39 13.49 -4.02
CA SER A 169 -12.15 13.78 -2.81
C SER A 169 -12.41 12.47 -2.03
N ARG A 170 -12.79 12.61 -0.76
CA ARG A 170 -13.15 11.47 0.09
C ARG A 170 -14.28 10.64 -0.52
N ASN A 171 -15.27 11.29 -1.12
CA ASN A 171 -16.42 10.62 -1.70
C ASN A 171 -16.04 9.85 -2.97
N GLU A 172 -15.27 10.47 -3.88
CA GLU A 172 -14.81 9.79 -5.09
C GLU A 172 -13.89 8.60 -4.75
N MET A 173 -13.00 8.74 -3.77
CA MET A 173 -12.15 7.63 -3.32
C MET A 173 -12.98 6.48 -2.72
N GLY A 174 -13.99 6.79 -1.93
CA GLY A 174 -14.94 5.79 -1.41
C GLY A 174 -15.67 5.04 -2.52
N GLN A 175 -16.13 5.74 -3.56
CA GLN A 175 -16.76 5.12 -4.74
C GLN A 175 -15.77 4.26 -5.52
N LEU A 176 -14.52 4.72 -5.67
CA LEU A 176 -13.47 3.98 -6.35
C LEU A 176 -13.16 2.65 -5.65
N ILE A 177 -12.97 2.67 -4.33
CA ILE A 177 -12.75 1.47 -3.51
C ILE A 177 -13.91 0.49 -3.69
N GLN A 178 -15.16 0.96 -3.64
CA GLN A 178 -16.33 0.09 -3.82
C GLN A 178 -16.40 -0.51 -5.23
N ARG A 179 -16.07 0.27 -6.26
CA ARG A 179 -16.09 -0.19 -7.67
C ARG A 179 -15.08 -1.32 -7.90
N PHE A 180 -13.89 -1.18 -7.33
CA PHE A 180 -12.77 -2.10 -7.56
C PHE A 180 -12.62 -3.21 -6.51
N ALA A 181 -13.38 -3.17 -5.41
CA ALA A 181 -13.36 -4.21 -4.39
C ALA A 181 -13.79 -5.59 -4.95
N ASP A 182 -12.91 -6.58 -4.78
CA ASP A 182 -13.14 -7.96 -5.26
C ASP A 182 -14.28 -8.65 -4.49
N ASN A 183 -14.48 -8.31 -3.21
CA ASN A 183 -15.51 -8.92 -2.36
C ASN A 183 -16.83 -8.13 -2.40
N GLY A 184 -17.94 -8.81 -2.71
CA GLY A 184 -19.29 -8.22 -2.66
C GLY A 184 -19.69 -7.64 -1.30
N LEU A 185 -19.13 -8.18 -0.22
CA LEU A 185 -19.36 -7.69 1.14
C LEU A 185 -18.66 -6.34 1.39
N LEU A 186 -17.48 -6.12 0.78
CA LEU A 186 -16.78 -4.83 0.82
C LEU A 186 -17.50 -3.75 -0.01
N ARG A 187 -18.19 -4.16 -1.09
CA ARG A 187 -19.08 -3.26 -1.86
C ARG A 187 -20.28 -2.80 -1.02
N GLY A 188 -20.75 -3.63 -0.10
CA GLY A 188 -21.81 -3.30 0.86
C GLY A 188 -21.32 -2.55 2.11
N LEU A 189 -20.04 -2.64 2.47
CA LEU A 189 -19.50 -2.06 3.71
C LEU A 189 -19.67 -0.54 3.79
N GLY A 190 -19.60 0.16 2.64
CA GLY A 190 -19.86 1.60 2.56
C GLY A 190 -21.30 1.99 2.91
N LYS A 191 -22.26 1.06 2.80
CA LYS A 191 -23.66 1.26 3.18
C LYS A 191 -23.95 0.88 4.64
N VAL A 192 -23.15 0.00 5.24
CA VAL A 192 -23.43 -0.58 6.58
C VAL A 192 -22.54 0.01 7.69
N LEU A 193 -21.28 0.37 7.39
CA LEU A 193 -20.32 0.91 8.37
C LEU A 193 -19.45 2.04 7.76
N PRO A 194 -20.05 3.20 7.41
CA PRO A 194 -19.33 4.32 6.79
C PRO A 194 -18.16 4.83 7.63
N GLY A 195 -18.23 4.74 8.96
CA GLY A 195 -17.16 5.14 9.89
C GLY A 195 -15.86 4.35 9.70
N ARG A 196 -15.91 3.03 9.53
CA ARG A 196 -14.70 2.21 9.36
C ARG A 196 -13.97 2.46 8.04
N LEU A 197 -14.74 2.65 6.97
CA LEU A 197 -14.18 3.00 5.66
C LEU A 197 -13.54 4.40 5.70
N ARG A 198 -14.15 5.32 6.45
CA ARG A 198 -13.61 6.66 6.69
C ARG A 198 -12.30 6.61 7.49
N ASP A 199 -12.24 5.84 8.57
CA ASP A 199 -11.02 5.71 9.39
C ASP A 199 -9.86 5.10 8.60
N MET A 200 -10.15 4.09 7.77
CA MET A 200 -9.16 3.48 6.89
C MET A 200 -8.63 4.48 5.86
N GLN A 201 -9.53 5.23 5.22
CA GLN A 201 -9.11 6.30 4.31
C GLN A 201 -8.37 7.41 5.05
N ASP A 202 -8.76 7.80 6.26
CA ASP A 202 -8.08 8.84 7.03
C ASP A 202 -6.62 8.49 7.31
N ARG A 203 -6.32 7.21 7.57
CA ARG A 203 -4.96 6.73 7.75
C ARG A 203 -4.10 6.89 6.50
N TRP A 204 -4.67 6.69 5.31
CA TRP A 204 -3.94 6.81 4.05
C TRP A 204 -3.59 8.26 3.69
N TYR A 205 -4.33 9.23 4.22
CA TYR A 205 -4.18 10.64 3.85
C TYR A 205 -3.60 11.50 4.98
N THR A 206 -2.94 10.88 5.96
CA THR A 206 -2.27 11.61 7.03
C THR A 206 -0.87 11.05 7.32
N PRO A 207 0.09 11.93 7.67
CA PRO A 207 1.43 11.52 8.09
C PRO A 207 1.41 10.62 9.31
N ALA A 208 0.65 11.01 10.33
CA ALA A 208 0.50 10.21 11.54
C ALA A 208 -0.12 8.82 11.25
N GLY A 209 -1.16 8.77 10.41
CA GLY A 209 -1.78 7.50 10.01
C GLY A 209 -0.81 6.57 9.27
N SER A 210 0.04 7.13 8.42
CA SER A 210 1.07 6.37 7.69
C SER A 210 2.11 5.76 8.63
N ILE A 211 2.67 6.58 9.53
CA ILE A 211 3.67 6.11 10.51
C ILE A 211 3.06 5.09 11.49
N GLN A 212 1.82 5.32 11.95
CA GLN A 212 1.10 4.36 12.80
C GLN A 212 0.91 3.02 12.09
N THR A 213 0.59 3.04 10.79
CA THR A 213 0.39 1.83 9.99
C THR A 213 1.68 1.01 9.87
N LEU A 214 2.84 1.66 9.71
CA LEU A 214 4.14 1.00 9.72
C LEU A 214 4.43 0.33 11.08
N ILE A 215 4.23 1.07 12.18
CA ILE A 215 4.48 0.57 13.53
C ILE A 215 3.58 -0.62 13.86
N GLU A 216 2.28 -0.53 13.57
CA GLU A 216 1.32 -1.62 13.76
C GLU A 216 1.69 -2.85 12.92
N GLY A 217 2.18 -2.63 11.68
CA GLY A 217 2.70 -3.70 10.84
C GLY A 217 3.91 -4.39 11.48
N ALA A 218 4.89 -3.61 11.95
CA ALA A 218 6.11 -4.12 12.57
C ALA A 218 5.81 -4.98 13.81
N LEU A 219 4.96 -4.47 14.71
CA LEU A 219 4.55 -5.14 15.94
C LEU A 219 3.84 -6.47 15.65
N ARG A 220 3.08 -6.55 14.56
CA ARG A 220 2.44 -7.81 14.11
C ARG A 220 3.47 -8.85 13.66
N GLN A 221 4.54 -8.42 13.01
CA GLN A 221 5.59 -9.32 12.52
C GLN A 221 6.60 -9.71 13.60
N ARG A 222 6.81 -8.85 14.60
CA ARG A 222 7.79 -9.03 15.67
C ARG A 222 7.20 -8.70 17.05
N PRO A 223 6.19 -9.46 17.53
CA PRO A 223 5.55 -9.17 18.81
C PRO A 223 6.48 -9.34 20.01
N ASN A 224 7.55 -10.13 19.88
CA ASN A 224 8.55 -10.34 20.94
C ASN A 224 9.51 -9.14 21.09
N ASP A 225 9.60 -8.26 20.10
CA ASP A 225 10.46 -7.08 20.10
C ASP A 225 9.62 -5.79 20.29
N ALA A 226 8.43 -5.93 20.88
CA ALA A 226 7.45 -4.85 20.95
C ALA A 226 7.96 -3.65 21.76
N GLU A 227 8.74 -3.90 22.81
CA GLU A 227 9.31 -2.84 23.64
C GLU A 227 10.31 -2.00 22.84
N GLU A 228 11.26 -2.64 22.16
CA GLU A 228 12.27 -1.96 21.35
C GLU A 228 11.66 -1.24 20.14
N ILE A 229 10.62 -1.81 19.51
CA ILE A 229 9.89 -1.17 18.41
C ILE A 229 9.15 0.08 18.91
N LEU A 230 8.48 0.01 20.07
CA LEU A 230 7.76 1.16 20.62
C LEU A 230 8.72 2.26 21.10
N GLU A 231 9.85 1.89 21.70
CA GLU A 231 10.90 2.83 22.09
C GLU A 231 11.51 3.53 20.87
N TRP A 232 11.84 2.77 19.81
CA TRP A 232 12.28 3.35 18.55
C TRP A 232 11.22 4.29 17.97
N ALA A 233 9.94 3.89 17.95
CA ALA A 233 8.86 4.68 17.36
C ALA A 233 8.68 6.02 18.09
N ASP A 234 8.83 6.05 19.42
CA ASP A 234 8.76 7.29 20.20
C ASP A 234 9.94 8.22 19.87
N LYS A 235 11.17 7.68 19.84
CA LYS A 235 12.37 8.42 19.42
C LYS A 235 12.25 8.95 17.99
N PHE A 236 11.75 8.13 17.06
CA PHE A 236 11.53 8.52 15.68
C PHE A 236 10.52 9.68 15.60
N ALA A 237 9.38 9.56 16.26
CA ALA A 237 8.37 10.62 16.29
C ALA A 237 8.93 11.94 16.86
N ALA A 238 9.69 11.86 17.96
CA ALA A 238 10.29 13.02 18.61
C ALA A 238 11.34 13.73 17.75
N THR A 239 12.08 12.99 16.91
CA THR A 239 13.23 13.52 16.16
C THR A 239 12.95 13.79 14.69
N ARG A 240 12.01 13.09 14.06
CA ARG A 240 11.76 13.14 12.60
C ARG A 240 10.41 13.72 12.21
N LEU A 241 9.46 13.85 13.15
CA LEU A 241 8.14 14.43 12.86
C LEU A 241 7.99 15.82 13.49
N GLU A 242 7.19 16.67 12.85
CA GLU A 242 6.98 18.05 13.28
C GLU A 242 5.57 18.30 13.82
N GLY A 243 5.49 19.22 14.78
CA GLY A 243 4.26 19.82 15.30
C GLY A 243 3.10 18.83 15.49
N PRO A 244 1.98 19.00 14.76
CA PRO A 244 0.79 18.16 14.92
C PRO A 244 1.02 16.66 14.63
N TRP A 245 1.94 16.30 13.74
CA TRP A 245 2.16 14.91 13.34
C TRP A 245 2.86 14.12 14.45
N ARG A 246 3.88 14.73 15.06
CA ARG A 246 4.56 14.20 16.25
C ARG A 246 3.55 13.91 17.35
N ASN A 247 2.73 14.91 17.69
CA ASN A 247 1.75 14.80 18.77
C ASN A 247 0.75 13.65 18.53
N ALA A 248 0.27 13.49 17.29
CA ALA A 248 -0.67 12.42 16.94
C ALA A 248 -0.03 11.02 17.02
N VAL A 249 1.22 10.87 16.60
CA VAL A 249 1.95 9.58 16.72
C VAL A 249 2.23 9.27 18.19
N GLN A 250 2.76 10.21 18.97
CA GLN A 250 3.04 10.01 20.39
C GLN A 250 1.79 9.70 21.21
N ALA A 251 0.67 10.37 20.94
CA ALA A 251 -0.60 10.04 21.57
C ALA A 251 -1.03 8.59 21.31
N GLN A 252 -0.81 8.08 20.09
CA GLN A 252 -1.09 6.68 19.76
C GLN A 252 -0.13 5.72 20.47
N LEU A 253 1.16 6.02 20.50
CA LEU A 253 2.17 5.22 21.21
C LEU A 253 1.85 5.11 22.70
N ALA A 254 1.45 6.21 23.34
CA ALA A 254 1.01 6.23 24.73
C ALA A 254 -0.23 5.32 24.95
N ARG A 255 -1.15 5.24 24.00
CA ARG A 255 -2.29 4.29 24.06
C ARG A 255 -1.81 2.84 23.99
N HIS A 256 -0.88 2.51 23.10
CA HIS A 256 -0.30 1.16 23.01
C HIS A 256 0.42 0.75 24.30
N ALA A 257 1.25 1.64 24.85
CA ALA A 257 1.96 1.39 26.10
C ALA A 257 1.00 1.12 27.28
N ARG A 258 -0.12 1.85 27.36
CA ARG A 258 -1.16 1.61 28.38
C ARG A 258 -1.87 0.27 28.18
N ALA A 259 -2.22 -0.09 26.94
CA ALA A 259 -2.87 -1.36 26.64
C ALA A 259 -1.99 -2.56 27.00
N ALA A 260 -0.69 -2.49 26.70
CA ALA A 260 0.28 -3.51 27.08
C ALA A 260 0.38 -3.71 28.60
N LYS A 261 0.41 -2.60 29.37
CA LYS A 261 0.46 -2.63 30.84
C LYS A 261 -0.78 -3.23 31.50
N LEU A 262 -1.95 -3.08 30.88
CA LEU A 262 -3.22 -3.56 31.44
C LEU A 262 -3.47 -5.05 31.18
N GLY A 263 -2.58 -5.76 30.46
CA GLY A 263 -2.79 -7.16 30.07
C GLY A 263 -4.03 -7.38 29.18
N VAL A 264 -4.65 -6.29 28.72
CA VAL A 264 -5.82 -6.30 27.84
C VAL A 264 -5.33 -6.56 26.42
N GLY A 265 -5.12 -7.85 26.13
CA GLY A 265 -4.93 -8.36 24.79
C GLY A 265 -3.47 -8.57 24.40
N ARG A 266 -3.09 -9.86 24.32
CA ARG A 266 -2.36 -10.37 23.15
C ARG A 266 -2.84 -9.60 21.91
N TRP A 267 -1.90 -9.06 21.12
CA TRP A 267 -2.11 -8.32 19.88
C TRP A 267 -2.99 -9.07 18.87
N ASN A 268 -4.28 -9.19 19.18
CA ASN A 268 -5.30 -9.75 18.31
C ASN A 268 -5.85 -8.60 17.50
N GLY A 269 -5.61 -8.68 16.20
CA GLY A 269 -5.79 -7.62 15.23
C GLY A 269 -7.07 -6.82 15.37
N ILE A 270 -6.91 -5.51 15.23
CA ILE A 270 -7.92 -4.67 14.57
C ILE A 270 -7.84 -5.00 13.06
N ALA A 271 -8.26 -6.21 12.71
CA ALA A 271 -8.61 -6.66 11.36
C ALA A 271 -9.39 -7.97 11.51
N GLY A 272 -10.37 -8.19 10.64
CA GLY A 272 -11.38 -9.24 10.73
C GLY A 272 -10.82 -10.62 11.09
N ARG A 273 -11.67 -11.39 11.79
CA ARG A 273 -11.53 -12.84 11.89
C ARG A 273 -11.44 -13.43 10.48
N ASP A 274 -10.23 -13.66 10.00
CA ASP A 274 -9.99 -14.82 9.15
C ASP A 274 -9.82 -16.00 10.09
N ARG A 275 -10.91 -16.74 10.27
CA ARG A 275 -10.83 -18.08 10.85
C ARG A 275 -10.12 -18.96 9.83
N PRO A 276 -9.12 -19.76 10.23
CA PRO A 276 -8.70 -20.88 9.41
C PRO A 276 -9.84 -21.90 9.46
N HIS A 277 -10.43 -22.18 8.30
CA HIS A 277 -11.19 -23.42 8.15
C HIS A 277 -10.28 -24.44 7.46
N ALA A 278 -10.27 -25.61 8.10
CA ALA A 278 -9.77 -26.88 7.57
C ALA A 278 -10.33 -27.19 6.18
#